data_AF-A0A9E2Z9H2-F1
#
_entry.id   AF-A0A9E2Z9H2-F1
#
_cell.length_a   1.000
_cell.length_b   1.000
_cell.length_c   1.000
_cell.angle_alpha   90.00
_cell.angle_beta   90.00
_cell.angle_gamma   90.00
#
_symmetry.space_group_name_H-M   'P 1'
#
loop_
_entity.id
_entity.type
_entity.pdbx_description
1 polymer ?
#
loop_
_entity_poly.entity_id
_entity_poly.type
_entity_poly.pdbx_seq_one_letter_code
_entity_poly.pdbx_strand_id
1 'polypeptide(L)'
;KWAIERIEGKAAAEETPIGRVPTADDLDLSGLSASRADIAAALAFDADEWRAELPLIEEWFAKIGQKLPSSLRDEFEALKQRLG
;
A
#
# COMPACT_ATOMS: atom_id res chain seq x y z
N LYS A 1 -15.41 6.09 2.52
CA LYS A 1 -15.92 6.69 1.27
C LYS A 1 -15.10 6.21 0.07
N TRP A 2 -13.85 6.65 -0.09
CA TRP A 2 -12.99 6.29 -1.24
C TRP A 2 -12.95 4.80 -1.59
N ALA A 3 -12.77 3.90 -0.62
CA ALA A 3 -12.75 2.46 -0.88
C ALA A 3 -14.04 1.92 -1.54
N ILE A 4 -15.20 2.47 -1.17
CA ILE A 4 -16.50 2.11 -1.79
C ILE A 4 -16.56 2.68 -3.21
N GLU A 5 -16.17 3.94 -3.38
CA GLU A 5 -16.14 4.59 -4.70
C GLU A 5 -15.15 3.91 -5.66
N ARG A 6 -14.06 3.32 -5.16
CA ARG A 6 -13.15 2.46 -5.95
C ARG A 6 -13.83 1.19 -6.45
N ILE A 7 -14.64 0.53 -5.62
CA ILE A 7 -15.43 -0.65 -6.03
C ILE A 7 -16.46 -0.25 -7.09
N GLU A 8 -17.06 0.93 -6.94
CA GLU A 8 -18.07 1.46 -7.88
C GLU A 8 -17.47 2.10 -9.15
N GLY A 9 -16.15 2.18 -9.28
CA GLY A 9 -15.47 2.80 -10.42
C GLY A 9 -15.58 4.33 -10.48
N LYS A 10 -15.84 4.98 -9.34
CA LYS A 10 -16.10 6.43 -9.20
C LYS A 10 -14.94 7.22 -8.60
N ALA A 11 -13.91 6.56 -8.07
CA ALA A 11 -12.73 7.21 -7.51
C ALA A 11 -11.46 6.84 -8.26
N ALA A 12 -10.53 7.79 -8.38
CA ALA A 12 -9.21 7.57 -8.93
C ALA A 12 -8.22 7.08 -7.86
N ALA A 13 -7.06 6.62 -8.32
CA ALA A 13 -5.95 6.16 -7.51
C ALA A 13 -4.68 6.19 -8.36
N GLU A 14 -3.54 6.43 -7.74
CA GLU A 14 -2.24 6.22 -8.35
C GLU A 14 -1.82 4.76 -8.21
N GLU A 15 -1.20 4.21 -9.26
CA GLU A 15 -0.59 2.89 -9.20
C GLU A 15 0.79 3.00 -8.57
N THR A 16 1.00 2.23 -7.52
CA THR A 16 2.27 2.07 -6.81
C THR A 16 2.66 0.59 -6.77
N PRO A 17 3.93 0.26 -6.46
CA PRO A 17 4.35 -1.13 -6.26
C PRO A 17 3.56 -1.91 -5.20
N ILE A 18 2.84 -1.23 -4.31
CA ILE A 18 2.04 -1.85 -3.24
C ILE A 18 0.54 -1.89 -3.57
N GLY A 19 0.14 -1.42 -4.75
CA GLY A 19 -1.23 -1.43 -5.21
C GLY A 19 -1.72 -0.04 -5.63
N ARG A 20 -2.98 0.26 -5.35
CA ARG A 20 -3.61 1.52 -5.73
C ARG A 20 -3.81 2.40 -4.52
N VAL A 21 -3.21 3.58 -4.52
CA VAL A 21 -3.20 4.51 -3.39
C VAL A 21 -3.91 5.81 -3.82
N PRO A 22 -4.81 6.40 -3.02
CA PRO A 22 -5.41 7.68 -3.36
C PRO A 22 -4.39 8.82 -3.25
N THR A 23 -4.60 9.88 -4.03
CA THR A 23 -4.03 11.19 -3.73
C THR A 23 -4.88 11.92 -2.69
N ALA A 24 -4.34 13.00 -2.13
CA ALA A 24 -5.13 13.87 -1.24
C ALA A 24 -6.34 14.52 -1.96
N ASP A 25 -6.32 14.61 -3.30
CA ASP A 25 -7.44 15.09 -4.13
C ASP A 25 -8.54 14.05 -4.29
N ASP A 26 -8.22 12.77 -4.18
CA ASP A 26 -9.19 11.66 -4.32
C ASP A 26 -10.01 11.42 -3.04
N LEU A 27 -9.65 12.08 -1.94
CA LEU A 27 -10.29 11.92 -0.65
C LEU A 27 -11.27 13.05 -0.35
N ASP A 28 -12.41 12.69 0.23
CA ASP A 28 -13.28 13.66 0.89
C ASP A 28 -12.70 14.02 2.26
N LEU A 29 -12.09 15.21 2.33
CA LEU A 29 -11.49 15.76 3.54
C LEU A 29 -12.41 16.78 4.23
N SER A 30 -13.69 16.84 3.88
CA SER A 30 -14.63 17.79 4.48
C SER A 30 -14.75 17.58 5.99
N GLY A 31 -14.57 18.65 6.76
CA GLY A 31 -14.61 18.62 8.22
C GLY A 31 -13.33 18.11 8.90
N LEU A 32 -12.28 17.75 8.15
CA LEU A 32 -11.01 17.33 8.73
C LEU A 32 -10.09 18.52 9.00
N SER A 33 -9.64 18.66 10.24
CA SER A 33 -8.61 19.64 10.63
C SER A 33 -7.21 19.04 10.49
N ALA A 34 -6.75 18.87 9.25
CA ALA A 34 -5.39 18.45 8.92
C ALA A 34 -4.87 19.25 7.73
N SER A 35 -3.55 19.48 7.65
CA SER A 35 -3.00 20.14 6.48
C SER A 35 -3.00 19.17 5.30
N ARG A 36 -3.17 19.71 4.09
CA ARG A 36 -3.03 18.90 2.86
C ARG A 36 -1.65 18.24 2.76
N ALA A 37 -0.61 18.88 3.28
CA ALA A 37 0.73 18.33 3.30
C ALA A 37 0.80 17.06 4.17
N ASP A 38 0.16 17.06 5.34
CA ASP A 38 0.12 15.88 6.22
C ASP A 38 -0.63 14.72 5.56
N ILE A 39 -1.74 15.01 4.87
CA ILE A 39 -2.50 13.99 4.14
C ILE A 39 -1.69 13.43 2.98
N ALA A 40 -1.02 14.30 2.20
CA ALA A 40 -0.17 13.86 1.11
C ALA A 40 1.00 12.99 1.62
N ALA A 41 1.62 13.38 2.74
CA ALA A 41 2.68 12.59 3.38
C ALA A 41 2.18 11.22 3.86
N ALA A 42 0.99 11.17 4.46
CA ALA A 42 0.40 9.91 4.92
C ALA A 42 0.03 8.94 3.79
N LEU A 43 -0.15 9.45 2.57
CA LEU A 43 -0.47 8.69 1.36
C LEU A 43 0.76 8.43 0.47
N ALA A 44 1.91 9.00 0.83
CA ALA A 44 3.11 8.89 0.03
C ALA A 44 3.60 7.44 -0.02
N PHE A 45 4.00 7.02 -1.22
CA PHE A 45 4.75 5.79 -1.40
C PHE A 45 6.24 6.10 -1.46
N ASP A 46 7.02 5.49 -0.57
CA ASP A 46 8.48 5.56 -0.57
C ASP A 46 9.08 4.17 -0.84
N ALA A 47 9.84 4.05 -1.93
CA ALA A 47 10.40 2.76 -2.34
C ALA A 47 11.49 2.26 -1.37
N ASP A 48 12.24 3.16 -0.75
CA ASP A 48 13.34 2.77 0.15
C ASP A 48 12.80 2.32 1.52
N GLU A 49 11.74 2.96 2.02
CA GLU A 49 11.00 2.47 3.18
C GLU A 49 10.42 1.08 2.94
N TRP A 50 9.83 0.84 1.77
CA TRP A 50 9.29 -0.48 1.43
C TRP A 50 10.38 -1.54 1.21
N ARG A 51 11.54 -1.18 0.67
CA ARG A 51 12.69 -2.09 0.60
C ARG A 51 13.21 -2.46 2.00
N ALA A 52 13.17 -1.52 2.94
CA ALA A 52 13.52 -1.78 4.34
C ALA A 52 12.49 -2.70 5.05
N GLU A 53 11.24 -2.70 4.60
CA GLU A 53 10.18 -3.57 5.15
C GLU A 53 10.27 -5.02 4.65
N LEU A 54 10.80 -5.26 3.44
CA LEU A 54 10.96 -6.61 2.86
C LEU A 54 11.60 -7.64 3.82
N PRO A 55 12.75 -7.38 4.46
CA PRO A 55 13.34 -8.34 5.41
C PRO A 55 12.45 -8.60 6.63
N LEU A 56 11.64 -7.63 7.06
CA LEU A 56 10.71 -7.79 8.19
C LEU A 56 9.55 -8.71 7.83
N ILE A 57 9.02 -8.60 6.62
CA ILE A 57 8.00 -9.51 6.09
C ILE A 57 8.56 -10.93 5.95
N GLU A 58 9.78 -11.07 5.42
CA GLU A 58 10.46 -12.38 5.33
C GLU A 58 10.64 -13.02 6.71
N GLU A 59 11.08 -12.24 7.72
CA GLU A 59 11.20 -12.72 9.10
C GLU A 59 9.85 -13.17 9.67
N TRP A 60 8.78 -12.41 9.41
CA TRP A 60 7.43 -12.78 9.82
C TRP A 60 6.96 -14.07 9.14
N PHE A 61 7.20 -14.21 7.85
CA PHE A 61 6.87 -15.42 7.08
C PHE A 61 7.62 -16.65 7.60
N ALA A 62 8.88 -16.49 8.01
CA ALA A 62 9.67 -17.55 8.64
C ALA A 62 9.04 -18.03 9.95
N LYS A 63 8.41 -17.14 10.75
CA LYS A 63 7.68 -17.52 11.99
C LYS A 63 6.46 -18.40 11.72
N ILE A 64 5.79 -18.22 10.58
CA ILE A 64 4.67 -19.07 10.15
C ILE A 64 5.19 -20.42 9.60
N GLY A 65 6.34 -20.38 8.92
CA GLY A 65 7.08 -21.56 8.49
C GLY A 65 6.35 -22.37 7.41
N GLN A 66 6.23 -23.68 7.63
CA GLN A 66 5.66 -24.61 6.63
C GLN A 66 4.16 -24.42 6.38
N LYS A 67 3.45 -23.74 7.29
CA LYS A 67 2.00 -23.47 7.14
C LYS A 67 1.71 -22.25 6.27
N LEU A 68 2.73 -21.50 5.86
CA LEU A 68 2.54 -20.33 5.01
C LEU A 68 2.08 -20.78 3.62
N PRO A 69 0.89 -20.35 3.14
CA PRO A 69 0.43 -20.64 1.79
C PRO A 69 1.44 -20.17 0.75
N SER A 70 1.63 -20.95 -0.31
CA SER A 70 2.53 -20.58 -1.42
C SER A 70 2.10 -19.26 -2.06
N SER A 71 0.80 -18.99 -2.17
CA SER A 71 0.27 -17.74 -2.72
C SER A 71 0.75 -16.49 -1.98
N LEU A 72 0.97 -16.56 -0.66
CA LEU A 72 1.53 -15.42 0.09
C LEU A 72 3.02 -15.22 -0.22
N ARG A 73 3.77 -16.29 -0.50
CA ARG A 73 5.15 -16.17 -1.00
C ARG A 73 5.16 -15.59 -2.41
N ASP A 74 4.24 -16.03 -3.27
CA ASP A 74 4.14 -15.54 -4.65
C ASP A 74 3.86 -14.02 -4.68
N GLU A 75 2.93 -13.54 -3.85
CA GLU A 75 2.65 -12.11 -3.71
C GLU A 75 3.84 -11.31 -3.18
N PHE A 76 4.60 -11.90 -2.25
CA PHE A 76 5.79 -11.25 -1.70
C PHE A 76 6.93 -11.16 -2.72
N GLU A 77 7.16 -12.21 -3.51
CA GLU A 77 8.11 -12.17 -4.63
C GLU A 77 7.66 -11.18 -5.71
N ALA A 78 6.35 -11.11 -6.00
CA ALA A 78 5.80 -10.10 -6.91
C ALA A 78 6.00 -8.68 -6.38
N LEU A 79 5.89 -8.45 -5.07
CA LEU A 79 6.21 -7.16 -4.44
C LEU A 79 7.69 -6.80 -4.63
N LYS A 80 8.62 -7.73 -4.37
CA LYS A 80 10.06 -7.52 -4.59
C LYS A 80 10.34 -7.10 -6.04
N GLN A 81 9.72 -7.79 -7.02
CA GLN A 81 9.87 -7.46 -8.44
C GLN A 81 9.33 -6.08 -8.80
N ARG A 82 8.18 -5.67 -8.23
CA ARG A 82 7.62 -4.33 -8.46
C ARG A 82 8.45 -3.21 -7.83
N LEU A 83 9.17 -3.50 -6.74
CA LEU A 83 10.06 -2.54 -6.09
C LEU A 83 11.40 -2.36 -6.82
N GLY A 84 11.81 -3.32 -7.65
CA GLY A 84 13.09 -3.29 -8.37
C GLY A 84 14.26 -3.71 -7.48
#